data_AF-A0A8S2HSU8-F1
#
_entry.id   AF-A0A8S2HSU8-F1
#
_cell.length_a   1.000
_cell.length_b   1.000
_cell.length_c   1.000
_cell.angle_alpha   90.00
_cell.angle_beta   90.00
_cell.angle_gamma   90.00
#
_symmetry.space_group_name_H-M   'P 1'
#
loop_
_entity.id
_entity.type
_entity.pdbx_description
1 polymer ?
#
loop_
_entity_poly.entity_id
_entity_poly.type
_entity_poly.pdbx_seq_one_letter_code
_entity_poly.pdbx_strand_id
1 'polypeptide(L)'
;MRFLDSIEALVNTNNFYEAEKRMEYIIQIRHLLGTYCTTEEVTKRVEQLQNSLNKIVDEVVERYKQMSIHDFRFNPPKEILDKLQQVACHNPRYNESWNKVRNECTEKFREFLKDATEAKPIRQNDVIRQYEAALWSLPEDLKKVLESDSDNFKRDVEK
;
A
#
# COMPACT_ATOMS: atom_id res chain seq x y z
N MET A 1 11.04 27.42 2.26
CA MET A 1 9.64 27.84 2.50
C MET A 1 9.06 26.78 3.41
N ARG A 2 9.21 26.93 4.74
CA ARG A 2 9.18 25.81 5.72
C ARG A 2 7.94 24.92 5.68
N PHE A 3 6.81 25.44 5.21
CA PHE A 3 5.56 24.67 5.10
C PHE A 3 5.59 23.63 3.97
N LEU A 4 6.10 23.99 2.79
CA LEU A 4 6.22 23.06 1.65
C LEU A 4 7.25 21.97 1.93
N ASP A 5 8.36 22.36 2.56
CA ASP A 5 9.43 21.44 2.96
C ASP A 5 8.91 20.41 3.99
N SER A 6 7.88 20.76 4.78
CA SER A 6 7.22 19.84 5.70
C SER A 6 6.30 18.82 5.01
N ILE A 7 5.68 19.19 3.88
CA ILE A 7 4.85 18.26 3.09
C ILE A 7 5.75 17.22 2.42
N GLU A 8 6.90 17.65 1.90
CA GLU A 8 7.91 16.75 1.34
C GLU A 8 8.39 15.71 2.37
N ALA A 9 8.64 16.13 3.61
CA ALA A 9 8.99 15.20 4.69
C ALA A 9 7.85 14.20 5.03
N LEU A 10 6.60 14.66 5.02
CA LEU A 10 5.43 13.79 5.26
C LEU A 10 5.23 12.77 4.14
N VAL A 11 5.42 13.21 2.89
CA VAL A 11 5.37 12.37 1.69
C VAL A 11 6.47 11.31 1.76
N ASN A 12 7.71 11.67 2.11
CA ASN A 12 8.82 10.73 2.27
C ASN A 12 8.64 9.73 3.43
N THR A 13 7.79 10.04 4.41
CA THR A 13 7.50 9.17 5.56
C THR A 13 6.18 8.39 5.40
N ASN A 14 5.59 8.41 4.20
CA ASN A 14 4.30 7.78 3.88
C ASN A 14 3.14 8.27 4.77
N ASN A 15 3.21 9.49 5.30
CA ASN A 15 2.09 10.10 6.01
C ASN A 15 1.15 10.79 5.03
N PHE A 16 0.48 9.97 4.20
CA PHE A 16 -0.37 10.44 3.10
C PHE A 16 -1.53 11.31 3.57
N TYR A 17 -2.15 10.96 4.70
CA TYR A 17 -3.27 11.73 5.25
C TYR A 17 -2.86 13.18 5.56
N GLU A 18 -1.78 13.36 6.32
CA GLU A 18 -1.32 14.71 6.69
C GLU A 18 -0.75 15.46 5.48
N ALA A 19 -0.13 14.76 4.53
CA ALA A 19 0.35 15.34 3.27
C ALA A 19 -0.80 15.88 2.41
N GLU A 20 -1.85 15.09 2.17
CA GLU A 20 -3.04 15.49 1.40
C GLU A 20 -3.78 16.65 2.08
N LYS A 21 -3.98 16.58 3.40
CA LYS A 21 -4.63 17.65 4.16
C LYS A 21 -3.87 18.99 4.05
N ARG A 22 -2.54 18.95 4.13
CA ARG A 22 -1.72 20.16 3.94
C ARG A 22 -1.71 20.64 2.49
N MET A 23 -1.84 19.74 1.53
CA MET A 23 -1.99 20.09 0.12
C MET A 23 -3.31 20.82 -0.12
N GLU A 24 -4.43 20.31 0.41
CA GLU A 24 -5.74 20.98 0.34
C GLU A 24 -5.68 22.40 0.89
N TYR A 25 -5.03 22.60 2.05
CA TYR A 25 -4.87 23.96 2.60
C TYR A 25 -4.13 24.89 1.65
N ILE A 26 -3.08 24.43 0.96
CA ILE A 26 -2.36 25.26 -0.01
C ILE A 26 -3.24 25.57 -1.22
N ILE A 27 -3.99 24.58 -1.71
CA ILE A 27 -4.90 24.77 -2.84
C ILE A 27 -5.99 25.78 -2.47
N GLN A 28 -6.54 25.71 -1.26
CA GLN A 28 -7.55 26.66 -0.76
C GLN A 28 -6.96 28.07 -0.59
N ILE A 29 -5.78 28.19 0.02
CA ILE A 29 -5.09 29.48 0.17
C ILE A 29 -4.80 30.08 -1.21
N ARG A 30 -4.33 29.28 -2.17
CA ARG A 30 -4.13 29.71 -3.56
C ARG A 30 -5.44 30.20 -4.18
N HIS A 31 -6.54 29.47 -3.99
CA HIS A 31 -7.84 29.86 -4.52
C HIS A 31 -8.33 31.19 -3.91
N LEU A 32 -8.16 31.37 -2.59
CA LEU A 32 -8.52 32.58 -1.86
C LEU A 32 -7.66 33.79 -2.23
N LEU A 33 -6.36 33.59 -2.41
CA LEU A 33 -5.41 34.65 -2.76
C LEU A 33 -5.48 35.03 -4.25
N GLY A 34 -6.06 34.17 -5.09
CA GLY A 34 -6.38 34.47 -6.49
C GLY A 34 -5.21 35.09 -7.27
N THR A 35 -5.55 36.05 -8.14
CA THR A 35 -4.62 36.80 -9.03
C THR A 35 -3.52 37.58 -8.31
N TYR A 36 -3.59 37.75 -6.98
CA TYR A 36 -2.57 38.48 -6.21
C TYR A 36 -1.33 37.63 -5.88
N CYS A 37 -1.46 36.29 -5.94
CA CYS A 37 -0.35 35.34 -5.73
C CYS A 37 -0.12 34.47 -6.96
N THR A 38 -0.06 35.09 -8.15
CA THR A 38 0.47 34.48 -9.39
C THR A 38 1.99 34.38 -9.37
N THR A 39 2.59 34.03 -8.22
CA THR A 39 3.98 33.62 -8.21
C THR A 39 4.04 32.24 -8.85
N GLU A 40 4.43 32.21 -10.12
CA GLU A 40 4.68 31.02 -10.94
C GLU A 40 5.48 29.96 -10.15
N GLU A 41 6.37 30.41 -9.27
CA GLU A 41 7.14 29.60 -8.33
C GLU A 41 6.28 28.77 -7.34
N VAL A 42 5.21 29.35 -6.79
CA VAL A 42 4.30 28.62 -5.87
C VAL A 42 3.49 27.59 -6.65
N THR A 43 2.99 27.95 -7.83
CA THR A 43 2.23 27.00 -8.69
C THR A 43 3.12 25.82 -9.09
N LYS A 44 4.34 26.11 -9.56
CA LYS A 44 5.32 25.09 -9.92
C LYS A 44 5.66 24.19 -8.73
N ARG A 45 5.79 24.73 -7.52
CA ARG A 45 6.15 23.94 -6.34
C ARG A 45 4.99 23.08 -5.83
N VAL A 46 3.74 23.55 -5.96
CA VAL A 46 2.54 22.73 -5.69
C VAL A 46 2.45 21.57 -6.67
N GLU A 47 2.63 21.83 -7.97
CA GLU A 47 2.65 20.77 -9.00
C GLU A 47 3.77 19.75 -8.75
N GLN A 48 4.97 20.22 -8.39
CA GLN A 48 6.08 19.35 -8.00
C GLN A 48 5.73 18.45 -6.82
N LEU A 49 5.13 18.99 -5.76
CA LEU A 49 4.75 18.19 -4.60
C LEU A 49 3.65 17.17 -4.94
N GLN A 50 2.66 17.56 -5.76
CA GLN A 50 1.62 16.63 -6.23
C GLN A 50 2.24 15.49 -7.05
N ASN A 51 3.20 15.80 -7.93
CA ASN A 51 3.92 14.81 -8.72
C ASN A 51 4.79 13.90 -7.85
N SER A 52 5.50 14.44 -6.86
CA SER A 52 6.29 13.65 -5.91
C SER A 52 5.41 12.69 -5.10
N LEU A 53 4.25 13.16 -4.65
CA LEU A 53 3.29 12.36 -3.91
C LEU A 53 2.73 11.24 -4.78
N ASN A 54 2.36 11.53 -6.03
CA ASN A 54 1.95 10.51 -7.00
C ASN A 54 3.05 9.46 -7.25
N LYS A 55 4.30 9.92 -7.41
CA LYS A 55 5.46 9.05 -7.63
C LYS A 55 5.69 8.10 -6.46
N ILE A 56 5.59 8.58 -5.23
CA ILE A 56 5.78 7.74 -4.03
C ILE A 56 4.65 6.73 -3.87
N VAL A 57 3.41 7.11 -4.20
CA VAL A 57 2.30 6.15 -4.23
C VAL A 57 2.55 5.05 -5.26
N ASP A 58 3.07 5.39 -6.45
CA ASP A 58 3.42 4.39 -7.46
C ASP A 58 4.60 3.51 -7.02
N GLU A 59 5.61 4.10 -6.38
CA GLU A 59 6.77 3.37 -5.83
C GLU A 59 6.34 2.39 -4.71
N VAL A 60 5.34 2.75 -3.92
CA VAL A 60 4.74 1.84 -2.93
C VAL A 60 4.12 0.63 -3.63
N VAL A 61 3.33 0.84 -4.67
CA VAL A 61 2.72 -0.27 -5.44
C VAL A 61 3.80 -1.19 -6.01
N GLU A 62 4.81 -0.61 -6.66
CA GLU A 62 5.89 -1.39 -7.29
C GLU A 62 6.72 -2.16 -6.25
N ARG A 63 6.95 -1.57 -5.08
CA ARG A 63 7.64 -2.24 -3.97
C ARG A 63 6.93 -3.52 -3.56
N TYR A 64 5.61 -3.48 -3.35
CA TYR A 64 4.85 -4.66 -2.92
C TYR A 64 4.69 -5.70 -4.03
N LYS A 65 4.69 -5.27 -5.29
CA LYS A 65 4.69 -6.17 -6.45
C LYS A 65 5.97 -7.01 -6.54
N GLN A 66 7.12 -6.41 -6.23
CA GLN A 66 8.43 -7.08 -6.27
C GLN A 66 8.73 -7.88 -4.99
N MET A 67 7.95 -7.68 -3.94
CA MET A 67 8.17 -8.25 -2.62
C MET A 67 7.68 -9.70 -2.55
N SER A 68 8.41 -10.56 -1.83
CA SER A 68 7.97 -11.92 -1.53
C SER A 68 7.18 -11.97 -0.22
N ILE A 69 6.43 -13.05 0.01
CA ILE A 69 5.70 -13.27 1.27
C ILE A 69 6.64 -13.24 2.48
N HIS A 70 7.88 -13.70 2.33
CA HIS A 70 8.86 -13.71 3.42
C HIS A 70 9.24 -12.29 3.88
N ASP A 71 9.23 -11.35 2.95
CA ASP A 71 9.60 -9.96 3.21
C ASP A 71 8.48 -9.18 3.93
N PHE A 72 7.24 -9.70 3.91
CA PHE A 72 6.09 -9.09 4.61
C PHE A 72 6.26 -9.05 6.13
N ARG A 73 7.16 -9.87 6.69
CA ARG A 73 7.54 -9.78 8.09
C ARG A 73 8.22 -8.44 8.43
N PHE A 74 9.02 -7.92 7.50
CA PHE A 74 9.79 -6.69 7.69
C PHE A 74 9.03 -5.46 7.20
N ASN A 75 8.17 -5.64 6.20
CA ASN A 75 7.33 -4.59 5.63
C ASN A 75 5.88 -5.09 5.58
N PRO A 76 5.16 -5.08 6.73
CA PRO A 76 3.82 -5.63 6.80
C PRO A 76 2.84 -4.83 5.93
N PRO A 77 2.13 -5.48 4.99
CA PRO A 77 1.17 -4.79 4.13
C PRO A 77 0.06 -4.07 4.91
N LYS A 78 -0.27 -4.54 6.12
CA LYS A 78 -1.29 -3.92 6.98
C LYS A 78 -1.09 -2.42 7.16
N GLU A 79 0.11 -1.98 7.52
CA GLU A 79 0.35 -0.58 7.83
C GLU A 79 0.17 0.34 6.61
N ILE A 80 0.63 -0.11 5.44
CA ILE A 80 0.51 0.70 4.22
C ILE A 80 -0.93 0.69 3.69
N LEU A 81 -1.63 -0.44 3.80
CA LEU A 81 -3.01 -0.56 3.37
C LEU A 81 -3.92 0.32 4.25
N ASP A 82 -3.69 0.37 5.56
CA ASP A 82 -4.40 1.27 6.47
C ASP A 82 -4.16 2.75 6.08
N LYS A 83 -2.90 3.13 5.81
CA LYS A 83 -2.54 4.50 5.41
C LYS A 83 -3.17 4.91 4.08
N LEU A 84 -3.17 4.03 3.09
CA LEU A 84 -3.81 4.28 1.79
C LEU A 84 -5.34 4.33 1.93
N GLN A 85 -5.93 3.48 2.76
CA GLN A 85 -7.38 3.45 2.98
C GLN A 85 -7.89 4.75 3.62
N GLN A 86 -7.14 5.36 4.54
CA GLN A 86 -7.51 6.63 5.18
C GLN A 86 -7.71 7.78 4.19
N VAL A 87 -7.01 7.76 3.05
CA VAL A 87 -7.09 8.79 2.01
C VAL A 87 -7.87 8.34 0.77
N ALA A 88 -8.16 7.05 0.64
CA ALA A 88 -8.88 6.47 -0.49
C ALA A 88 -10.27 7.09 -0.74
N CYS A 89 -10.97 7.53 0.32
CA CYS A 89 -12.28 8.17 0.19
C CYS A 89 -12.23 9.60 -0.37
N HIS A 90 -11.08 10.27 -0.28
CA HIS A 90 -10.91 11.65 -0.74
C HIS A 90 -10.29 11.73 -2.14
N ASN A 91 -9.50 10.71 -2.52
CA ASN A 91 -8.79 10.72 -3.79
C ASN A 91 -8.81 9.30 -4.44
N PRO A 92 -9.47 9.15 -5.61
CA PRO A 92 -9.62 7.88 -6.30
C PRO A 92 -8.31 7.16 -6.62
N ARG A 93 -7.21 7.90 -6.81
CA ARG A 93 -5.89 7.31 -7.10
C ARG A 93 -5.39 6.47 -5.92
N TYR A 94 -5.59 6.94 -4.70
CA TYR A 94 -5.22 6.18 -3.51
C TYR A 94 -6.06 4.92 -3.35
N ASN A 95 -7.35 5.00 -3.69
CA ASN A 95 -8.21 3.81 -3.74
C ASN A 95 -7.73 2.81 -4.79
N GLU A 96 -7.33 3.28 -5.97
CA GLU A 96 -6.77 2.42 -7.03
C GLU A 96 -5.46 1.75 -6.56
N SER A 97 -4.53 2.52 -5.99
CA SER A 97 -3.27 1.98 -5.46
C SER A 97 -3.48 1.03 -4.29
N TRP A 98 -4.45 1.31 -3.40
CA TRP A 98 -4.84 0.39 -2.33
C TRP A 98 -5.33 -0.94 -2.89
N ASN A 99 -6.21 -0.91 -3.90
CA ASN A 99 -6.68 -2.13 -4.57
C ASN A 99 -5.55 -2.89 -5.27
N LYS A 100 -4.60 -2.18 -5.90
CA LYS A 100 -3.42 -2.82 -6.51
C LYS A 100 -2.56 -3.54 -5.49
N VAL A 101 -2.16 -2.87 -4.40
CA VAL A 101 -1.36 -3.50 -3.33
C VAL A 101 -2.10 -4.69 -2.72
N ARG A 102 -3.41 -4.53 -2.47
CA ARG A 102 -4.28 -5.60 -1.96
C ARG A 102 -4.29 -6.83 -2.87
N ASN A 103 -4.44 -6.63 -4.17
CA ASN A 103 -4.48 -7.71 -5.15
C ASN A 103 -3.12 -8.39 -5.29
N GLU A 104 -2.03 -7.62 -5.37
CA GLU A 104 -0.67 -8.16 -5.41
C GLU A 104 -0.39 -9.04 -4.19
N CYS A 105 -0.76 -8.59 -2.98
CA CYS A 105 -0.63 -9.42 -1.78
C CYS A 105 -1.44 -10.72 -1.93
N THR A 106 -2.70 -10.62 -2.32
CA THR A 106 -3.58 -11.80 -2.46
C THR A 106 -3.03 -12.81 -3.46
N GLU A 107 -2.59 -12.36 -4.62
CA GLU A 107 -2.01 -13.23 -5.65
C GLU A 107 -0.71 -13.89 -5.18
N LYS A 108 0.16 -13.17 -4.45
CA LYS A 108 1.37 -13.77 -3.88
C LYS A 108 1.06 -14.93 -2.95
N PHE A 109 0.09 -14.77 -2.04
CA PHE A 109 -0.35 -15.85 -1.15
C PHE A 109 -0.91 -17.05 -1.92
N ARG A 110 -1.65 -16.82 -3.01
CA ARG A 110 -2.17 -17.90 -3.87
C ARG A 110 -1.06 -18.61 -4.64
N GLU A 111 -0.13 -17.87 -5.23
CA GLU A 111 1.06 -18.42 -5.90
C GLU A 111 1.85 -19.31 -4.94
N PHE A 112 2.06 -18.87 -3.70
CA PHE A 112 2.79 -19.64 -2.69
C PHE A 112 2.10 -20.96 -2.30
N LEU A 113 0.77 -20.99 -2.21
CA LEU A 113 0.04 -22.25 -1.99
C LEU A 113 0.08 -23.15 -3.22
N LYS A 114 -0.01 -22.59 -4.42
CA LYS A 114 0.09 -23.35 -5.66
C LYS A 114 1.46 -24.02 -5.79
N ASP A 115 2.54 -23.29 -5.57
CA ASP A 115 3.89 -23.84 -5.59
C ASP A 115 4.06 -24.97 -4.55
N ALA A 116 3.35 -24.89 -3.42
CA ALA A 116 3.34 -25.92 -2.40
C ALA A 116 2.53 -27.17 -2.78
N THR A 117 1.47 -27.05 -3.59
CA THR A 117 0.77 -28.24 -4.15
C THR A 117 1.69 -29.04 -5.07
N GLU A 118 2.58 -28.35 -5.79
CA GLU A 118 3.53 -28.97 -6.72
C GLU A 118 4.79 -29.52 -6.00
N ALA A 119 4.98 -29.18 -4.72
CA ALA A 119 6.12 -29.60 -3.90
C ALA A 119 5.93 -30.97 -3.22
N LYS A 120 7.05 -31.61 -2.82
CA LYS A 120 7.03 -32.89 -2.09
C LYS A 120 6.28 -32.78 -0.75
N PRO A 121 5.58 -33.83 -0.28
CA PRO A 121 4.73 -33.80 0.92
C PRO A 121 5.43 -33.31 2.19
N ILE A 122 6.71 -33.65 2.37
CA ILE A 122 7.50 -33.26 3.55
C ILE A 122 7.64 -31.73 3.67
N ARG A 123 7.59 -30.99 2.56
CA ARG A 123 7.71 -29.52 2.55
C ARG A 123 6.38 -28.81 2.76
N GLN A 124 5.23 -29.50 2.65
CA GLN A 124 3.91 -28.86 2.71
C GLN A 124 3.60 -28.30 4.11
N ASN A 125 4.00 -29.00 5.17
CA ASN A 125 3.82 -28.52 6.55
C ASN A 125 4.62 -27.25 6.86
N ASP A 126 5.85 -27.15 6.33
CA ASP A 126 6.68 -25.96 6.51
C ASP A 126 6.15 -24.76 5.71
N VAL A 127 5.56 -25.00 4.53
CA VAL A 127 4.87 -23.97 3.75
C VAL A 127 3.64 -23.46 4.50
N ILE A 128 2.79 -24.36 5.03
CA ILE A 128 1.59 -23.95 5.78
C ILE A 128 1.94 -23.05 6.97
N ARG A 129 2.99 -23.40 7.73
CA ARG A 129 3.45 -22.57 8.85
C ARG A 129 3.92 -21.19 8.41
N GLN A 130 4.62 -21.11 7.27
CA GLN A 130 5.08 -19.83 6.72
C GLN A 130 3.92 -18.99 6.19
N TYR A 131 2.94 -19.63 5.57
CA TYR A 131 1.69 -18.99 5.13
C TYR A 131 0.94 -18.38 6.33
N GLU A 132 0.72 -19.17 7.38
CA GLU A 132 0.05 -18.71 8.60
C GLU A 132 0.81 -17.60 9.32
N ALA A 133 2.15 -17.68 9.36
CA ALA A 133 2.98 -16.61 9.91
C ALA A 133 2.84 -15.31 9.13
N ALA A 134 2.78 -15.39 7.79
CA ALA A 134 2.63 -14.22 6.94
C ALA A 134 1.21 -13.63 6.98
N LEU A 135 0.17 -14.44 7.20
CA LEU A 135 -1.21 -13.96 7.35
C LEU A 135 -1.36 -12.90 8.45
N TRP A 136 -0.57 -12.99 9.52
CA TRP A 136 -0.57 -11.99 10.60
C TRP A 136 -0.10 -10.59 10.17
N SER A 137 0.60 -10.48 9.04
CA SER A 137 1.05 -9.20 8.49
C SER A 137 -0.02 -8.48 7.65
N LEU A 138 -1.15 -9.13 7.39
CA LEU A 138 -2.24 -8.61 6.56
C LEU A 138 -3.37 -7.96 7.39
N PRO A 139 -4.16 -7.07 6.77
CA PRO A 139 -5.46 -6.64 7.31
C PRO A 139 -6.42 -7.81 7.53
N GLU A 140 -7.34 -7.65 8.50
CA GLU A 140 -8.26 -8.70 8.95
C GLU A 140 -9.21 -9.20 7.84
N ASP A 141 -9.62 -8.32 6.94
CA ASP A 141 -10.50 -8.68 5.83
C ASP A 141 -9.78 -9.55 4.79
N LEU A 142 -8.51 -9.28 4.50
CA LEU A 142 -7.68 -10.14 3.65
C LEU A 142 -7.35 -11.46 4.32
N LYS A 143 -7.02 -11.40 5.62
CA LYS A 143 -6.72 -12.59 6.41
C LYS A 143 -7.84 -13.62 6.33
N LYS A 144 -9.10 -13.20 6.52
CA LYS A 144 -10.27 -14.09 6.45
C LYS A 144 -10.43 -14.76 5.08
N VAL A 145 -10.19 -14.02 4.00
CA VAL A 145 -10.28 -14.56 2.64
C VAL A 145 -9.21 -15.64 2.44
N LEU A 146 -7.98 -15.36 2.86
CA LEU A 146 -6.83 -16.24 2.65
C LEU A 146 -6.77 -17.43 3.63
N GLU A 147 -7.33 -17.29 4.84
CA GLU A 147 -7.53 -18.42 5.75
C GLU A 147 -8.41 -19.49 5.11
N SER A 148 -9.47 -19.08 4.39
CA SER A 148 -10.32 -20.03 3.67
C SER A 148 -9.58 -20.76 2.53
N ASP A 149 -8.62 -20.09 1.88
CA ASP A 149 -7.75 -20.70 0.88
C ASP A 149 -6.79 -21.73 1.51
N SER A 150 -6.25 -21.44 2.70
CA SER A 150 -5.42 -22.38 3.47
C SER A 150 -6.20 -23.63 3.91
N ASP A 151 -7.43 -23.47 4.39
CA ASP A 151 -8.29 -24.57 4.81
C ASP A 151 -8.71 -25.47 3.64
N ASN A 152 -8.89 -24.88 2.45
CA ASN A 152 -9.10 -25.65 1.22
C ASN A 152 -7.85 -26.49 0.88
N PHE A 153 -6.67 -25.87 0.91
CA PHE A 153 -5.40 -26.54 0.63
C PHE A 153 -5.13 -27.71 1.60
N LYS A 154 -5.32 -27.52 2.90
CA LYS A 154 -5.15 -28.58 3.91
C LYS A 154 -6.05 -29.80 3.62
N ARG A 155 -7.30 -29.56 3.24
CA ARG A 155 -8.27 -30.62 2.88
C ARG A 155 -7.89 -31.38 1.61
N ASP A 156 -7.22 -30.73 0.67
CA ASP A 156 -6.78 -31.37 -0.58
C ASP A 156 -5.49 -32.18 -0.40
N VAL A 157 -4.62 -31.80 0.55
CA VAL A 157 -3.40 -32.55 0.91
C VAL A 157 -3.71 -33.80 1.76
N GLU A 158 -4.80 -33.79 2.53
CA GLU A 158 -5.22 -34.94 3.35
C GLU A 158 -6.00 -36.03 2.57
N LYS A 159 -6.30 -35.81 1.28
CA LYS A 159 -6.94 -36.80 0.39
C LYS A 159 -5.92 -37.67 -0.34
#